data_AF-A0A5N3Y2J9-F1
#
_entry.id   AF-A0A5N3Y2J9-F1
#
_cell.length_a   1.000
_cell.length_b   1.000
_cell.length_c   1.000
_cell.angle_alpha   90.00
_cell.angle_beta   90.00
_cell.angle_gamma   90.00
#
_symmetry.space_group_name_H-M   'P 1'
#
loop_
_entity.id
_entity.type
_entity.pdbx_description
1 polymer ?
#
loop_
_entity_poly.entity_id
_entity_poly.type
_entity_poly.pdbx_seq_one_letter_code
_entity_poly.pdbx_strand_id
1 'polypeptide(L)' 'MATAAAGALGLLWGWLWSERFWLPQNVSWADFEGQGDDYGYPRARHILSVFPLAAGVFSVRLLFER' A
#
# COMPACT_ATOMS: atom_id res chain seq x y z
N MET A 1 -3.30 16.59 -19.54
CA MET A 1 -3.32 15.11 -19.35
C MET A 1 -2.65 14.68 -18.04
N ALA A 2 -1.41 15.10 -17.74
CA ALA A 2 -0.70 14.69 -16.52
C ALA A 2 -1.42 15.04 -15.19
N THR A 3 -2.03 16.23 -15.08
CA THR A 3 -2.82 16.65 -13.90
C THR A 3 -4.11 15.86 -13.71
N ALA A 4 -4.77 15.46 -14.80
CA ALA A 4 -5.98 14.63 -14.75
C ALA A 4 -5.64 13.19 -14.30
N ALA A 5 -4.52 12.63 -14.78
CA ALA A 5 -4.03 11.33 -14.35
C ALA A 5 -3.63 11.33 -12.86
N ALA A 6 -2.95 12.39 -12.40
CA ALA A 6 -2.63 12.55 -10.98
C ALA A 6 -3.90 12.65 -10.10
N GLY A 7 -4.92 13.37 -10.56
CA GLY A 7 -6.22 13.43 -9.88
C GLY A 7 -6.93 12.07 -9.80
N ALA A 8 -6.97 11.32 -10.91
CA ALA A 8 -7.55 9.98 -10.94
C ALA A 8 -6.80 9.00 -10.03
N LEU A 9 -5.46 9.05 -10.01
CA LEU A 9 -4.64 8.23 -9.11
C LEU A 9 -4.88 8.60 -7.64
N GLY A 10 -5.05 9.89 -7.33
CA GLY A 10 -5.40 10.33 -5.98
C GLY A 10 -6.76 9.80 -5.50
N LEU A 11 -7.76 9.80 -6.38
CA LEU A 11 -9.08 9.24 -6.08
C LEU A 11 -9.04 7.72 -5.89
N LEU A 12 -8.32 7.01 -6.77
CA LEU A 12 -8.11 5.56 -6.66
C LEU A 12 -7.37 5.21 -5.37
N TRP A 13 -6.35 5.98 -5.03
CA TRP A 13 -5.58 5.81 -3.80
C TRP A 13 -6.45 6.03 -2.56
N GLY A 14 -7.21 7.12 -2.51
CA GLY A 14 -8.13 7.40 -1.39
C GLY A 14 -9.25 6.38 -1.25
N TRP A 15 -9.75 5.85 -2.37
CA TRP A 15 -10.75 4.77 -2.35
C TRP A 15 -10.14 3.45 -1.86
N LEU A 16 -8.98 3.06 -2.41
CA LEU A 16 -8.28 1.83 -2.04
C LEU A 16 -7.89 1.83 -0.57
N TRP A 17 -7.51 2.99 -0.03
CA TRP A 17 -7.08 3.16 1.35
C TRP A 17 -8.19 3.62 2.30
N SER A 18 -9.45 3.47 1.90
CA SER A 18 -10.59 3.86 2.73
C SER A 18 -10.58 3.12 4.06
N GLU A 19 -10.65 3.86 5.17
CA GLU A 19 -10.67 3.32 6.53
C GLU A 19 -11.80 2.30 6.72
N ARG A 20 -12.96 2.52 6.10
CA ARG A 20 -14.11 1.61 6.21
C ARG A 20 -13.85 0.22 5.62
N PHE A 21 -12.94 0.09 4.66
CA PHE A 21 -12.62 -1.20 4.05
C PHE A 21 -11.60 -1.99 4.88
N TRP A 22 -10.61 -1.29 5.44
CA TRP A 22 -9.47 -1.93 6.11
C TRP A 22 -9.59 -1.96 7.64
N LEU A 23 -10.22 -0.95 8.25
CA LEU A 23 -10.21 -0.74 9.69
C LEU A 23 -11.59 -0.97 10.30
N PRO A 24 -11.64 -1.42 11.57
CA PRO A 24 -12.86 -1.41 12.36
C PRO A 24 -13.38 0.00 12.60
N GLN A 25 -14.65 0.09 13.00
CA GLN A 25 -15.23 1.35 13.45
C GLN A 25 -14.46 1.83 14.70
N ASN A 26 -14.11 3.12 14.75
CA ASN A 26 -13.32 3.78 15.80
C ASN A 26 -11.78 3.65 15.71
N VAL A 27 -11.24 3.13 14.60
CA VAL A 27 -9.78 3.12 14.36
C VAL A 27 -9.50 3.85 13.06
N SER A 28 -8.50 4.73 13.07
CA SER A 28 -8.04 5.50 11.92
C SER A 28 -6.62 5.12 11.53
N TRP A 29 -6.22 5.45 10.29
CA TRP A 29 -4.83 5.24 9.89
C TRP A 29 -3.84 6.10 10.69
N ALA A 30 -4.29 7.29 11.15
CA ALA A 30 -3.49 8.22 11.94
C ALA A 30 -3.06 7.62 13.30
N ASP A 31 -3.88 6.72 13.87
CA ASP A 31 -3.54 6.03 15.12
C ASP A 31 -2.30 5.14 14.96
N PHE A 32 -2.06 4.63 13.75
CA PHE A 32 -0.87 3.85 13.40
C PHE A 32 0.33 4.71 12.98
N GLU A 33 0.16 6.02 12.82
CA GLU A 33 1.26 6.94 12.47
C GLU A 33 1.96 7.54 13.69
N GLY A 34 1.28 7.62 14.84
CA GLY A 34 1.75 8.38 16.02
C GLY A 34 2.31 7.59 17.20
N GLN A 35 2.27 6.26 17.19
CA GLN A 35 2.65 5.46 18.36
C GLN A 35 4.07 4.88 18.25
N GLY A 36 5.04 5.75 18.53
CA GLY A 36 6.37 5.37 19.01
C GLY A 36 7.35 4.87 17.96
N ASP A 37 8.32 5.72 17.65
CA ASP A 37 9.56 5.40 16.92
C ASP A 37 10.47 4.35 17.62
N ASP A 38 9.92 3.49 18.48
CA ASP A 38 10.65 2.49 19.28
C ASP A 38 10.18 1.04 19.05
N TYR A 39 8.92 0.84 18.62
CA TYR A 39 8.43 -0.47 18.16
C TYR A 39 8.04 -0.37 16.70
N GLY A 40 8.78 -1.04 15.82
CA GLY A 40 8.60 -1.04 14.37
C GLY A 40 7.28 -1.69 13.91
N TYR A 41 6.15 -1.07 14.25
CA TYR A 41 4.84 -1.56 13.89
C TYR A 41 4.67 -1.52 12.37
N PRO A 42 4.18 -2.60 11.74
CA PRO A 42 4.02 -2.64 10.30
C PRO A 42 2.98 -1.61 9.86
N ARG A 43 3.44 -0.56 9.20
CA ARG A 43 2.57 0.43 8.56
C ARG A 43 1.85 -0.20 7.40
N ALA A 44 0.61 0.19 7.20
CA ALA A 44 -0.23 -0.39 6.15
C ALA A 44 0.40 -0.25 4.75
N ARG A 45 1.13 0.83 4.50
CA ARG A 45 1.89 1.03 3.24
C ARG A 45 2.94 -0.05 2.97
N HIS A 46 3.40 -0.78 3.99
CA HIS A 46 4.30 -1.91 3.81
C HIS A 46 3.65 -3.06 3.03
N ILE A 47 2.31 -3.16 2.97
CA ILE A 47 1.63 -4.12 2.08
C ILE A 47 2.03 -3.90 0.62
N LEU A 48 2.30 -2.65 0.21
CA LEU A 48 2.74 -2.36 -1.14
C LEU A 48 4.11 -2.95 -1.48
N SER A 49 4.94 -3.27 -0.47
CA SER A 49 6.25 -3.91 -0.67
C SER A 49 6.13 -5.34 -1.21
N VAL A 50 4.95 -5.95 -1.11
CA VAL A 50 4.69 -7.28 -1.68
C VAL A 50 4.68 -7.25 -3.20
N PHE A 51 4.28 -6.13 -3.83
CA PHE A 51 4.25 -6.00 -5.29
C PHE A 51 5.63 -6.13 -5.96
N PRO A 52 6.68 -5.38 -5.54
CA PRO A 52 8.01 -5.56 -6.11
C PRO A 52 8.58 -6.95 -5.82
N LEU A 53 8.28 -7.55 -4.67
CA LEU A 53 8.67 -8.93 -4.37
C LEU A 53 8.03 -9.93 -5.35
N ALA A 54 6.71 -9.83 -5.55
CA ALA A 54 5.97 -10.66 -6.50
C ALA A 54 6.49 -10.48 -7.93
N ALA A 55 6.74 -9.23 -8.34
CA ALA A 55 7.34 -8.92 -9.65
C ALA A 55 8.74 -9.52 -9.80
N GLY A 56 9.56 -9.51 -8.74
CA GLY A 56 10.89 -10.12 -8.72
C GLY A 56 10.82 -11.64 -8.90
N VAL A 57 9.99 -12.33 -8.11
CA VAL A 57 9.78 -13.79 -8.23
C VAL A 57 9.24 -14.15 -9.62
N PHE A 58 8.26 -13.40 -10.11
CA PHE A 58 7.71 -13.59 -11.45
C PHE A 58 8.76 -13.38 -12.55
N SER A 59 9.65 -12.40 -12.38
CA SER A 59 10.73 -12.13 -13.34
C SER A 59 11.76 -13.25 -13.37
N VAL A 60 12.18 -13.76 -12.19
CA VAL A 60 13.03 -14.95 -12.09
C VAL A 60 12.37 -16.11 -12.81
N ARG A 61 11.08 -16.35 -12.55
CA ARG A 61 10.31 -17.39 -13.23
C ARG A 61 10.36 -17.23 -14.76
N LEU A 62 10.12 -16.02 -15.28
CA LEU A 62 10.13 -15.76 -16.72
C LEU A 62 11.52 -15.97 -17.37
N LEU A 63 12.60 -15.73 -16.63
CA LEU A 63 13.97 -15.88 -17.11
C LEU A 63 14.45 -17.33 -17.11
N PHE A 64 14.04 -18.11 -16.12
CA PHE A 64 14.54 -19.48 -15.91
C PHE A 64 13.57 -20.59 -16.32
N GLU A 65 12.26 -20.35 -16.32
CA GLU A 65 11.25 -21.34 -16.72
C GLU A 65 10.78 -21.16 -18.18
N ARG A 66 11.61 -20.58 -19.05
CA ARG A 66 11.39 -20.63 -20.51
C ARG A 66 11.87 -21.95 -21.10
#